data_AF-A0A954L2H9-F1
#
_entry.id   AF-A0A954L2H9-F1
#
_cell.length_a   1.000
_cell.length_b   1.000
_cell.length_c   1.000
_cell.angle_alpha   90.00
_cell.angle_beta   90.00
_cell.angle_gamma   90.00
#
_symmetry.space_group_name_H-M   'P 1'
#
loop_
_entity.id
_entity.type
_entity.pdbx_description
1 polymer ?
#
loop_
_entity_poly.entity_id
_entity_poly.type
_entity_poly.pdbx_seq_one_letter_code
_entity_poly.pdbx_strand_id
1 'polypeptide(L)'
;QRLGQLLTHPVFLRRSETRYAAANLLQQRFESWNAELRERIEAAIMQVGRDLQHFAENSIEAAEKLRDSLIACLPERAIVTVEAKALSERIRSSQAATPPRSASGIVNSGFISEEEYLRQKGKLQTENEKRLFELRQEIRRLGEPDQPLTANDIPQVFQKISECENALAKKTMDSETGDESNNAVGEIAALFSRLADIEGLSSADQLTISERLLDFANHFEPSSHIEIGDEWDKPHPGWSGFLPRIEAAWGIMNVVRHIAVFGNDIRTAIDRLADDASPPVRCAVIENSHYLLRPDPDFFWEVIERRVEAEDRLALLEDVVNILGGFSPKNQHADRIDRLIRRVETRIEGRENAGFVRKAMVVHHLRRSVYLGDRPADIWLEAIVDSPFDQSEELHELLRLWEKMLSQPMSTEVFTADELVSRGIDILARAFDASYTLWDGKPWEGMEHDEGRPVYHRATGPMQRIVRTTSLLLDGLSHPKKPAKRKDHRRIAQMVSTFRPLIEKCATVPLPSEAYDFLRTLQYISPVVPRDTLLWICSLVRSASEHGFLDDYMGADLLIKVLERYLVEHRDLLISDAAVREAMTLLLNECVRRHWPKSGPLLVRLHEAFRA
;
A
#
# COMPACT_ATOMS: atom_id res chain seq x y z
N GLN A 1 -14.55 24.56 37.11
CA GLN A 1 -14.10 23.61 38.16
C GLN A 1 -14.00 22.18 37.65
N ARG A 2 -15.07 21.49 37.20
CA ARG A 2 -14.99 20.10 36.70
C ARG A 2 -13.94 19.87 35.59
N LEU A 3 -13.86 20.77 34.61
CA LEU A 3 -12.85 20.69 33.55
C LEU A 3 -11.41 20.91 34.07
N GLY A 4 -11.22 21.73 35.10
CA GLY A 4 -9.90 21.93 35.72
C GLY A 4 -9.44 20.71 36.51
N GLN A 5 -10.36 19.91 37.05
CA GLN A 5 -10.02 18.65 37.74
C GLN A 5 -9.41 17.62 36.78
N LEU A 6 -9.85 17.57 35.53
CA LEU A 6 -9.26 16.69 34.50
C LEU A 6 -7.79 17.04 34.24
N LEU A 7 -7.43 18.32 34.31
CA LEU A 7 -6.05 18.80 34.13
C LEU A 7 -5.13 18.50 35.32
N THR A 8 -5.67 18.01 36.45
CA THR A 8 -4.85 17.53 37.58
C THR A 8 -4.29 16.12 37.36
N HIS A 9 -4.66 15.47 36.24
CA HIS A 9 -4.16 14.15 35.88
C HIS A 9 -3.18 14.23 34.69
N PRO A 10 -1.90 13.81 34.87
CA PRO A 10 -0.89 13.89 33.81
C PRO A 10 -1.24 13.13 32.52
N VAL A 11 -2.11 12.11 32.60
CA VAL A 11 -2.56 11.33 31.43
C VAL A 11 -3.26 12.22 30.39
N PHE A 12 -4.11 13.15 30.83
CA PHE A 12 -4.82 14.07 29.93
C PHE A 12 -3.92 15.16 29.34
N LEU A 13 -2.82 15.48 30.03
CA LEU A 13 -1.84 16.45 29.56
C LEU A 13 -0.87 15.85 28.52
N ARG A 14 -0.72 14.51 28.51
CA ARG A 14 0.21 13.76 27.65
C ARG A 14 -0.38 13.37 26.30
N ARG A 15 -1.63 12.93 26.26
CA ARG A 15 -2.29 12.41 25.05
C ARG A 15 -2.37 13.49 23.97
N SER A 16 -1.96 13.16 22.74
CA SER A 16 -1.91 14.09 21.61
C SER A 16 -3.30 14.69 21.33
N GLU A 17 -4.34 13.89 21.48
CA GLU A 17 -5.74 14.24 21.22
C GLU A 17 -6.27 15.30 22.19
N THR A 18 -5.79 15.31 23.44
CA THR A 18 -6.32 16.20 24.51
C THR A 18 -5.41 17.37 24.85
N ARG A 19 -4.13 17.29 24.50
CA ARG A 19 -3.09 18.26 24.86
C ARG A 19 -3.36 19.68 24.37
N TYR A 20 -3.88 19.85 23.14
CA TYR A 20 -4.22 21.17 22.60
C TYR A 20 -5.43 21.80 23.31
N ALA A 21 -6.48 21.01 23.54
CA ALA A 21 -7.65 21.44 24.29
C ALA A 21 -7.27 21.82 25.73
N ALA A 22 -6.35 21.06 26.35
CA ALA A 22 -5.79 21.37 27.66
C ALA A 22 -5.04 22.72 27.65
N ALA A 23 -4.14 22.95 26.68
CA ALA A 23 -3.41 24.21 26.56
C ALA A 23 -4.33 25.43 26.39
N ASN A 24 -5.33 25.34 25.51
CA ASN A 24 -6.33 26.39 25.33
C ASN A 24 -7.12 26.66 26.61
N LEU A 25 -7.49 25.61 27.34
CA LEU A 25 -8.23 25.74 28.59
C LEU A 25 -7.37 26.41 29.68
N LEU A 26 -6.08 26.06 29.76
CA LEU A 26 -5.11 26.72 30.64
C LEU A 26 -5.01 28.22 30.32
N GLN A 27 -4.81 28.60 29.06
CA GLN A 27 -4.71 30.00 28.66
C GLN A 27 -5.97 30.81 29.00
N GLN A 28 -7.15 30.24 28.75
CA GLN A 28 -8.41 30.97 28.88
C GLN A 28 -8.98 30.99 30.30
N ARG A 29 -8.73 29.96 31.11
CA ARG A 29 -9.48 29.73 32.36
C ARG A 29 -8.61 29.52 33.59
N PHE A 30 -7.30 29.33 33.48
CA PHE A 30 -6.44 29.02 34.63
C PHE A 30 -6.53 30.07 35.74
N GLU A 31 -6.52 31.36 35.40
CA GLU A 31 -6.64 32.45 36.36
C GLU A 31 -7.98 32.48 37.11
N SER A 32 -9.05 31.97 36.48
CA SER A 32 -10.39 31.92 37.09
C SER A 32 -10.56 30.79 38.12
N TRP A 33 -9.55 29.92 38.30
CA TRP A 33 -9.59 28.82 39.24
C TRP A 33 -8.96 29.18 40.59
N ASN A 34 -9.42 28.53 41.66
CA ASN A 34 -8.88 28.74 43.00
C ASN A 34 -7.42 28.27 43.09
N ALA A 35 -6.70 28.76 44.10
CA ALA A 35 -5.26 28.50 44.25
C ALA A 35 -4.95 27.00 44.41
N GLU A 36 -5.78 26.27 45.16
CA GLU A 36 -5.63 24.83 45.38
C GLU A 36 -5.71 24.01 44.08
N LEU A 37 -6.65 24.33 43.20
CA LEU A 37 -6.77 23.64 41.91
C LEU A 37 -5.61 24.02 40.97
N ARG A 38 -5.17 25.28 40.99
CA ARG A 38 -4.01 25.73 40.20
C ARG A 38 -2.72 25.01 40.61
N GLU A 39 -2.47 24.90 41.91
CA GLU A 39 -1.33 24.16 42.45
C GLU A 39 -1.32 22.69 42.01
N ARG A 40 -2.48 22.01 42.06
CA ARG A 40 -2.60 20.62 41.60
C ARG A 40 -2.37 20.45 40.10
N ILE A 41 -2.79 21.42 39.30
CA ILE A 41 -2.55 21.43 37.85
C ILE A 41 -1.07 21.65 37.55
N GLU A 42 -0.43 22.59 38.26
CA GLU A 42 1.02 22.83 38.15
C GLU A 42 1.82 21.57 38.48
N ALA A 43 1.49 20.89 39.58
CA ALA A 43 2.11 19.61 39.96
C ALA A 43 1.95 18.53 38.87
N ALA A 44 0.76 18.44 38.26
CA ALA A 44 0.50 17.51 37.18
C ALA A 44 1.34 17.82 35.92
N ILE A 45 1.49 19.10 35.55
CA ILE A 45 2.35 19.54 34.43
C ILE A 45 3.81 19.18 34.71
N MET A 46 4.30 19.41 35.93
CA MET A 46 5.67 19.07 36.31
C MET A 46 5.95 17.57 36.26
N GLN A 47 4.95 16.74 36.62
CA GLN A 47 5.05 15.28 36.54
C GLN A 47 5.18 14.77 35.10
N VAL A 48 4.61 15.46 34.10
CA VAL A 48 4.77 15.09 32.69
C VAL A 48 6.23 15.07 32.25
N GLY A 49 7.05 16.02 32.74
CA GLY A 49 8.47 16.06 32.43
C GLY A 49 9.33 15.06 33.20
N ARG A 50 8.78 14.32 34.17
CA ARG A 50 9.51 13.38 35.04
C ARG A 50 9.15 11.91 34.80
N ASP A 51 8.02 11.64 34.15
CA ASP A 51 7.51 10.29 33.89
C ASP A 51 7.94 9.80 32.49
N LEU A 52 9.10 9.14 32.43
CA LEU A 52 9.79 8.74 31.20
C LEU A 52 9.34 7.37 30.63
N GLN A 53 8.57 6.57 31.38
CA GLN A 53 8.19 5.20 30.99
C GLN A 53 7.28 5.12 29.75
N HIS A 54 6.75 6.25 29.27
CA HIS A 54 5.80 6.32 28.16
C HIS A 54 6.38 7.01 26.91
N PHE A 55 7.65 7.35 26.94
CA PHE A 55 8.41 7.91 25.83
C PHE A 55 9.46 6.86 25.41
N ALA A 56 9.66 6.65 24.10
CA ALA A 56 10.75 5.79 23.63
C ALA A 56 12.10 6.30 24.17
N GLU A 57 13.11 5.43 24.30
CA GLU A 57 14.37 5.65 25.03
C GLU A 57 15.15 6.94 24.64
N ASN A 58 14.81 7.60 23.53
CA ASN A 58 15.38 8.88 23.06
C ASN A 58 14.55 10.15 23.36
N SER A 59 13.57 10.15 24.28
CA SER A 59 12.59 11.27 24.39
C SER A 59 12.52 12.02 25.73
N ILE A 60 13.60 12.09 26.49
CA ILE A 60 13.69 13.03 27.64
C ILE A 60 13.41 14.46 27.16
N GLU A 61 14.04 14.87 26.07
CA GLU A 61 13.87 16.22 25.50
C GLU A 61 12.42 16.50 25.07
N ALA A 62 11.69 15.48 24.59
CA ALA A 62 10.31 15.62 24.16
C ALA A 62 9.34 15.81 25.35
N ALA A 63 9.56 15.09 26.45
CA ALA A 63 8.81 15.24 27.69
C ALA A 63 9.04 16.61 28.33
N GLU A 64 10.29 17.09 28.32
CA GLU A 64 10.65 18.41 28.80
C GLU A 64 10.08 19.53 27.94
N LYS A 65 10.19 19.44 26.61
CA LYS A 65 9.54 20.37 25.67
C LYS A 65 8.04 20.44 25.91
N LEU A 66 7.39 19.30 26.19
CA LEU A 66 5.97 19.26 26.50
C LEU A 66 5.62 19.99 27.81
N ARG A 67 6.33 19.68 28.89
CA ARG A 67 6.20 20.39 30.17
C ARG A 67 6.35 21.89 29.96
N ASP A 68 7.41 22.30 29.27
CA ASP A 68 7.75 23.71 29.07
C ASP A 68 6.69 24.44 28.23
N SER A 69 6.16 23.81 27.17
CA SER A 69 5.02 24.33 26.40
C SER A 69 3.75 24.53 27.23
N LEU A 70 3.45 23.62 28.17
CA LEU A 70 2.27 23.75 29.05
C LEU A 70 2.46 24.83 30.11
N ILE A 71 3.67 24.95 30.69
CA ILE A 71 4.02 26.02 31.63
C ILE A 71 3.94 27.39 30.95
N ALA A 72 4.37 27.50 29.68
CA ALA A 72 4.26 28.73 28.90
C ALA A 72 2.80 29.17 28.64
N CYS A 73 1.83 28.25 28.77
CA CYS A 73 0.40 28.57 28.65
C CYS A 73 -0.20 29.17 29.93
N LEU A 74 0.52 29.17 31.06
CA LEU A 74 0.01 29.66 32.33
C LEU A 74 0.22 31.19 32.45
N PRO A 75 -0.81 31.97 32.82
CA PRO A 75 -0.65 33.38 33.13
C PRO A 75 0.28 33.58 34.34
N GLU A 76 1.32 34.40 34.21
CA GLU A 76 2.37 34.59 35.23
C GLU A 76 1.83 34.90 36.62
N ARG A 77 0.91 35.87 36.69
CA ARG A 77 0.26 36.32 37.93
C ARG A 77 -0.60 35.24 38.59
N ALA A 78 -0.93 34.17 37.86
CA ALA A 78 -1.77 33.09 38.32
C ALA A 78 -0.98 31.84 38.75
N ILE A 79 0.32 31.75 38.49
CA ILE A 79 1.14 30.61 38.93
C ILE A 79 1.33 30.66 40.45
N VAL A 80 1.14 29.52 41.12
CA VAL A 80 1.14 29.41 42.59
C VAL A 80 2.47 28.86 43.10
N THR A 81 2.97 27.77 42.52
CA THR A 81 4.14 27.03 43.02
C THR A 81 5.46 27.71 42.66
N VAL A 82 6.45 27.60 43.55
CA VAL A 82 7.79 28.18 43.36
C VAL A 82 8.51 27.52 42.18
N GLU A 83 8.35 26.21 42.02
CA GLU A 83 8.99 25.45 40.95
C GLU A 83 8.46 25.86 39.56
N ALA A 84 7.14 25.97 39.39
CA ALA A 84 6.56 26.40 38.12
C ALA A 84 6.89 27.85 37.78
N LYS A 85 7.01 28.74 38.78
CA LYS A 85 7.45 30.14 38.57
C LYS A 85 8.87 30.22 38.04
N ALA A 86 9.82 29.53 38.68
CA ALA A 86 11.22 29.51 38.24
C ALA A 86 11.37 28.95 36.81
N LEU A 87 10.62 27.89 36.50
CA LEU A 87 10.61 27.32 35.15
C LEU A 87 9.99 28.27 34.11
N SER A 88 8.89 28.95 34.44
CA SER A 88 8.24 29.93 33.56
C SER A 88 9.15 31.11 33.24
N GLU A 89 9.92 31.59 34.21
CA GLU A 89 10.91 32.66 34.04
C GLU A 89 12.05 32.23 33.10
N ARG A 90 12.60 31.03 33.32
CA ARG A 90 13.65 30.45 32.47
C ARG A 90 13.20 30.33 31.00
N ILE A 91 12.01 29.79 30.76
CA ILE A 91 11.44 29.58 29.41
C ILE A 91 11.28 30.90 28.66
N ARG A 92 10.85 31.97 29.34
CA ARG A 92 10.65 33.27 28.70
C ARG A 92 11.96 33.97 28.38
N SER A 93 12.99 33.79 29.22
CA SER A 93 14.32 34.35 28.98
C SER A 93 15.01 33.74 27.75
N SER A 94 14.70 32.48 27.41
CA SER A 94 15.31 31.75 26.28
C SER A 94 14.51 31.81 24.98
N GLN A 95 13.34 32.47 24.94
CA GLN A 95 12.39 32.45 23.80
C GLN A 95 12.00 31.04 23.30
N ALA A 96 12.21 29.99 24.09
CA ALA A 96 12.20 28.60 23.61
C ALA A 96 10.82 27.92 23.56
N ALA A 97 9.74 28.57 24.03
CA ALA A 97 8.43 27.90 24.13
C ALA A 97 7.44 28.31 23.04
N THR A 98 6.94 27.30 22.34
CA THR A 98 5.75 27.36 21.50
C THR A 98 4.59 26.64 22.21
N PRO A 99 3.33 27.13 22.12
CA PRO A 99 2.17 26.41 22.66
C PRO A 99 2.03 25.03 22.00
N PRO A 100 1.46 24.02 22.68
CA PRO A 100 1.15 22.74 22.05
C PRO A 100 0.25 22.94 20.82
N ARG A 101 0.54 22.26 19.72
CA ARG A 101 -0.27 22.32 18.49
C ARG A 101 -1.47 21.37 18.56
N SER A 102 -2.53 21.69 17.81
CA SER A 102 -3.71 20.81 17.65
C SER A 102 -3.33 19.49 16.98
N ALA A 103 -3.77 18.37 17.54
CA ALA A 103 -3.68 17.06 16.89
C ALA A 103 -4.67 16.92 15.70
N SER A 104 -5.66 17.81 15.58
CA SER A 104 -6.54 17.87 14.40
C SER A 104 -5.95 18.69 13.25
N GLY A 105 -4.66 19.00 13.31
CA GLY A 105 -3.94 19.42 12.12
C GLY A 105 -3.86 18.23 11.18
N ILE A 106 -4.44 18.38 9.99
CA ILE A 106 -3.84 17.87 8.76
C ILE A 106 -2.33 17.89 8.98
N VAL A 107 -1.66 16.75 8.80
CA VAL A 107 -0.20 16.71 8.71
C VAL A 107 0.18 17.54 7.49
N ASN A 108 0.17 18.85 7.64
CA ASN A 108 1.03 19.69 6.87
C ASN A 108 2.38 19.42 7.51
N SER A 109 3.08 18.43 6.96
CA SER A 109 4.53 18.49 6.86
C SER A 109 4.86 19.86 6.26
N GLY A 110 4.89 20.89 7.11
CA GLY A 110 5.42 22.18 6.74
C GLY A 110 6.88 21.88 6.47
N PHE A 111 7.20 21.69 5.19
CA PHE A 111 8.56 21.49 4.73
C PHE A 111 9.38 22.65 5.29
N ILE A 112 10.14 22.39 6.35
CA ILE A 112 11.29 23.22 6.65
C ILE A 112 12.16 23.03 5.41
N SER A 113 12.34 24.08 4.62
CA SER A 113 13.22 24.01 3.46
C SER A 113 14.60 23.58 3.96
N GLU A 114 15.34 22.83 3.15
CA GLU A 114 16.69 22.43 3.54
C GLU A 114 17.53 23.68 3.91
N GLU A 115 17.35 24.79 3.20
CA GLU A 115 17.98 26.08 3.54
C GLU A 115 17.67 26.52 4.98
N GLU A 116 16.40 26.48 5.39
CA GLU A 116 15.97 26.85 6.74
C GLU A 116 16.50 25.87 7.79
N TYR A 117 16.52 24.58 7.48
CA TYR A 117 17.11 23.55 8.33
C TYR A 117 18.63 23.76 8.52
N LEU A 118 19.34 24.07 7.44
CA LEU A 118 20.77 24.34 7.46
C LEU A 118 21.11 25.62 8.22
N ARG A 119 20.31 26.68 8.06
CA ARG A 119 20.46 27.91 8.86
C ARG A 119 20.22 27.66 10.34
N GLN A 120 19.22 26.87 10.70
CA GLN A 120 18.94 26.49 12.09
C GLN A 120 20.09 25.68 12.70
N LYS A 121 20.82 24.89 11.89
CA LYS A 121 22.07 24.21 12.29
C LYS A 121 23.30 25.12 12.31
N GLY A 122 23.15 26.42 12.11
CA GLY A 122 24.25 27.38 12.11
C GLY A 122 25.13 27.32 10.85
N LYS A 123 24.62 26.76 9.75
CA LYS A 123 25.32 26.64 8.47
C LYS A 123 24.87 27.72 7.48
N LEU A 124 25.47 27.78 6.29
CA LEU A 124 25.26 28.83 5.27
C LEU A 124 25.75 30.22 5.72
N GLN A 125 26.78 30.25 6.55
CA GLN A 125 27.36 31.46 7.10
C GLN A 125 28.43 32.04 6.17
N THR A 126 29.19 31.18 5.50
CA THR A 126 30.24 31.59 4.57
C THR A 126 29.74 31.66 3.13
N GLU A 127 30.40 32.46 2.30
CA GLU A 127 30.10 32.52 0.87
C GLU A 127 30.32 31.17 0.17
N ASN A 128 31.32 30.39 0.62
CA ASN A 128 31.57 29.06 0.10
C ASN A 128 30.45 28.07 0.46
N GLU A 129 29.89 28.14 1.66
CA GLU A 129 28.75 27.29 2.06
C GLU A 129 27.47 27.60 1.28
N LYS A 130 27.18 28.89 1.06
CA LYS A 130 26.05 29.32 0.21
C LYS A 130 26.24 28.86 -1.23
N ARG A 131 27.44 29.08 -1.78
CA ARG A 131 27.77 28.64 -3.14
C ARG A 131 27.66 27.13 -3.30
N LEU A 132 28.14 26.36 -2.33
CA LEU A 132 28.01 24.90 -2.33
C LEU A 132 26.54 24.48 -2.27
N PHE A 133 25.72 25.12 -1.45
CA PHE A 133 24.29 24.85 -1.38
C PHE A 133 23.58 25.11 -2.71
N GLU A 134 23.85 26.24 -3.36
CA GLU A 134 23.32 26.56 -4.70
C GLU A 134 23.72 25.50 -5.74
N LEU A 135 25.02 25.15 -5.79
CA LEU A 135 25.53 24.13 -6.72
C LEU A 135 24.89 22.76 -6.49
N ARG A 136 24.66 22.38 -5.23
CA ARG A 136 23.95 21.15 -4.87
C ARG A 136 22.50 21.15 -5.33
N GLN A 137 21.78 22.27 -5.16
CA GLN A 137 20.41 22.41 -5.66
C GLN A 137 20.36 22.28 -7.18
N GLU A 138 21.32 22.86 -7.90
CA GLU A 138 21.43 22.70 -9.35
C GLU A 138 21.73 21.25 -9.75
N ILE A 139 22.67 20.57 -9.08
CA ILE A 139 22.99 19.15 -9.33
C ILE A 139 21.77 18.28 -9.10
N ARG A 140 21.05 18.46 -7.98
CA ARG A 140 19.82 17.70 -7.70
C ARG A 140 18.78 17.91 -8.78
N ARG A 141 18.56 19.16 -9.18
CA ARG A 141 17.61 19.48 -10.26
C ARG A 141 18.00 18.77 -11.56
N LEU A 142 19.27 18.75 -11.94
CA LEU A 142 19.74 17.99 -13.11
C LEU A 142 19.55 16.48 -12.95
N GLY A 143 19.58 15.97 -11.71
CA GLY A 143 19.34 14.58 -11.37
C GLY A 143 17.87 14.14 -11.41
N GLU A 144 16.91 15.07 -11.40
CA GLU A 144 15.47 14.76 -11.34
C GLU A 144 14.98 14.01 -12.61
N PRO A 145 14.21 12.91 -12.48
CA PRO A 145 13.59 12.16 -13.59
C PRO A 145 12.98 13.03 -14.68
N ASP A 146 12.28 14.09 -14.29
CA ASP A 146 11.52 14.96 -15.19
C ASP A 146 12.38 15.96 -15.98
N GLN A 147 13.69 16.08 -15.69
CA GLN A 147 14.60 16.91 -16.50
C GLN A 147 15.23 16.07 -17.62
N PRO A 148 14.84 16.26 -18.89
CA PRO A 148 15.45 15.51 -19.99
C PRO A 148 16.93 15.91 -20.12
N LEU A 149 17.82 14.92 -20.05
CA LEU A 149 19.24 15.07 -20.35
C LEU A 149 19.59 14.28 -21.60
N THR A 150 20.45 14.85 -22.43
CA THR A 150 20.94 14.24 -23.65
C THR A 150 22.47 14.25 -23.68
N ALA A 151 23.06 13.51 -24.63
CA ALA A 151 24.51 13.50 -24.81
C ALA A 151 25.11 14.91 -25.05
N ASN A 152 24.33 15.85 -25.59
CA ASN A 152 24.78 17.22 -25.83
C ASN A 152 24.94 18.05 -24.54
N ASP A 153 24.30 17.63 -23.45
CA ASP A 153 24.29 18.37 -22.19
C ASP A 153 25.51 18.01 -21.31
N ILE A 154 26.19 16.90 -21.60
CA ILE A 154 27.31 16.36 -20.81
C ILE A 154 28.41 17.40 -20.53
N PRO A 155 28.89 18.20 -21.49
CA PRO A 155 29.94 19.17 -21.20
C PRO A 155 29.53 20.20 -20.13
N GLN A 156 28.27 20.66 -20.18
CA GLN A 156 27.75 21.62 -19.21
C GLN A 156 27.55 20.96 -17.84
N VAL A 157 27.05 19.72 -17.83
CA VAL A 157 26.87 18.94 -16.60
C VAL A 157 28.23 18.67 -15.93
N PHE A 158 29.25 18.24 -16.67
CA PHE A 158 30.59 18.01 -16.14
C PHE A 158 31.24 19.29 -15.59
N GLN A 159 31.00 20.44 -16.23
CA GLN A 159 31.43 21.72 -15.68
C GLN A 159 30.78 22.00 -14.32
N LYS A 160 29.46 21.80 -14.19
CA LYS A 160 28.74 21.99 -12.93
C LYS A 160 29.20 21.06 -11.82
N ILE A 161 29.45 19.79 -12.15
CA ILE A 161 30.03 18.82 -11.21
C ILE A 161 31.40 19.30 -10.74
N SER A 162 32.28 19.72 -11.66
CA SER A 162 33.61 20.23 -11.34
C SER A 162 33.55 21.47 -10.44
N GLU A 163 32.61 22.38 -10.67
CA GLU A 163 32.39 23.55 -9.80
C GLU A 163 32.00 23.13 -8.37
N CYS A 164 31.12 22.13 -8.24
CA CYS A 164 30.69 21.60 -6.95
C CYS A 164 31.82 20.87 -6.21
N GLU A 165 32.58 20.01 -6.90
CA GLU A 165 33.73 19.31 -6.33
C GLU A 165 34.81 20.28 -5.83
N ASN A 166 35.08 21.35 -6.57
CA ASN A 166 36.01 22.40 -6.14
C ASN A 166 35.51 23.16 -4.90
N ALA A 167 34.20 23.42 -4.79
CA ALA A 167 33.60 24.05 -3.62
C ALA A 167 33.65 23.11 -2.39
N LEU A 168 33.46 21.80 -2.60
CA LEU A 168 33.60 20.77 -1.58
C LEU A 168 35.04 20.67 -1.07
N ALA A 169 36.02 20.59 -1.96
CA ALA A 169 37.43 20.47 -1.60
C ALA A 169 37.91 21.63 -0.71
N LYS A 170 37.44 22.86 -0.97
CA LYS A 170 37.71 24.03 -0.13
C LYS A 170 37.11 23.90 1.27
N LYS A 171 35.90 23.36 1.39
CA LYS A 171 35.21 23.16 2.68
C LYS A 171 35.88 22.10 3.55
N THR A 172 36.39 21.02 2.95
CA THR A 172 37.09 19.95 3.66
C THR A 172 38.44 20.39 4.23
N MET A 173 39.07 21.44 3.65
CA MET A 173 40.27 22.04 4.24
C MET A 173 39.98 22.92 5.47
N ASP A 174 38.75 23.44 5.60
CA ASP A 174 38.36 24.40 6.63
C ASP A 174 37.64 23.76 7.84
N SER A 175 37.23 22.48 7.78
CA SER A 175 36.48 21.81 8.85
C SER A 175 36.61 20.27 8.83
N GLU A 176 36.46 19.62 10.00
CA GLU A 176 36.32 18.16 10.09
C GLU A 176 35.09 17.71 9.27
N THR A 177 35.31 16.73 8.39
CA THR A 177 34.33 16.13 7.47
C THR A 177 33.01 15.79 8.16
N GLY A 178 31.91 16.46 7.78
CA GLY A 178 30.56 16.19 8.27
C GLY A 178 29.60 15.72 7.18
N ASP A 179 28.39 15.32 7.60
CA ASP A 179 27.29 14.75 6.77
C ASP A 179 27.00 15.47 5.45
N GLU A 180 27.27 16.77 5.37
CA GLU A 180 27.02 17.55 4.15
C GLU A 180 27.96 17.26 2.99
N SER A 181 29.23 16.94 3.29
CA SER A 181 30.17 16.55 2.25
C SER A 181 29.75 15.20 1.67
N ASN A 182 29.30 14.27 2.52
CA ASN A 182 28.79 12.96 2.08
C ASN A 182 27.52 13.12 1.23
N ASN A 183 26.58 13.98 1.64
CA ASN A 183 25.37 14.25 0.86
C ASN A 183 25.68 14.85 -0.51
N ALA A 184 26.64 15.77 -0.60
CA ALA A 184 27.02 16.38 -1.87
C ALA A 184 27.72 15.37 -2.80
N VAL A 185 28.60 14.52 -2.26
CA VAL A 185 29.22 13.42 -3.01
C VAL A 185 28.14 12.44 -3.50
N GLY A 186 27.12 12.17 -2.67
CA GLY A 186 26.00 11.32 -3.04
C GLY A 186 25.16 11.91 -4.16
N GLU A 187 24.86 13.21 -4.12
CA GLU A 187 24.14 13.92 -5.18
C GLU A 187 24.91 13.90 -6.50
N ILE A 188 26.23 14.04 -6.45
CA ILE A 188 27.10 13.90 -7.63
C ILE A 188 27.04 12.46 -8.15
N ALA A 189 27.14 11.45 -7.29
CA ALA A 189 27.05 10.05 -7.67
C ALA A 189 25.68 9.71 -8.31
N ALA A 190 24.58 10.25 -7.77
CA ALA A 190 23.24 10.11 -8.34
C ALA A 190 23.16 10.72 -9.75
N LEU A 191 23.78 11.88 -9.96
CA LEU A 191 23.83 12.50 -11.28
C LEU A 191 24.65 11.65 -12.27
N PHE A 192 25.81 11.10 -11.86
CA PHE A 192 26.55 10.17 -12.71
C PHE A 192 25.77 8.88 -13.03
N SER A 193 25.00 8.36 -12.06
CA SER A 193 24.12 7.21 -12.27
C SER A 193 23.06 7.49 -13.35
N ARG A 194 22.48 8.69 -13.33
CA ARG A 194 21.56 9.18 -14.37
C ARG A 194 22.26 9.36 -15.71
N LEU A 195 23.46 9.93 -15.75
CA LEU A 195 24.21 10.12 -16.99
C LEU A 195 24.52 8.78 -17.67
N ALA A 196 24.76 7.71 -16.89
CA ALA A 196 24.98 6.37 -17.43
C ALA A 196 23.77 5.78 -18.18
N ASP A 197 22.55 6.27 -17.91
CA ASP A 197 21.30 5.84 -18.58
C ASP A 197 21.06 6.55 -19.93
N ILE A 198 21.87 7.56 -20.28
CA ILE A 198 21.71 8.31 -21.53
C ILE A 198 22.07 7.42 -22.73
N GLU A 199 21.20 7.40 -23.73
CA GLU A 199 21.48 6.76 -25.02
C GLU A 199 22.38 7.65 -25.90
N GLY A 200 23.23 7.03 -26.73
CA GLY A 200 24.06 7.74 -27.71
C GLY A 200 25.30 8.44 -27.14
N LEU A 201 25.73 8.10 -25.93
CA LEU A 201 26.98 8.57 -25.34
C LEU A 201 28.18 8.23 -26.23
N SER A 202 29.16 9.14 -26.30
CA SER A 202 30.44 8.82 -26.93
C SER A 202 31.23 7.81 -26.08
N SER A 203 32.15 7.07 -26.69
CA SER A 203 33.00 6.13 -25.94
C SER A 203 33.84 6.82 -24.86
N ALA A 204 34.24 8.07 -25.06
CA ALA A 204 34.98 8.85 -24.07
C ALA A 204 34.10 9.23 -22.87
N ASP A 205 32.84 9.62 -23.12
CA ASP A 205 31.89 9.93 -22.05
C ASP A 205 31.53 8.67 -21.26
N GLN A 206 31.29 7.55 -21.94
CA GLN A 206 31.03 6.25 -21.29
C GLN A 206 32.18 5.85 -20.38
N LEU A 207 33.43 5.98 -20.83
CA LEU A 207 34.61 5.66 -20.03
C LEU A 207 34.71 6.57 -18.80
N THR A 208 34.58 7.88 -19.00
CA THR A 208 34.66 8.88 -17.92
C THR A 208 33.58 8.64 -16.86
N ILE A 209 32.34 8.41 -17.28
CA ILE A 209 31.23 8.10 -16.37
C ILE A 209 31.50 6.80 -15.60
N SER A 210 31.99 5.76 -16.29
CA SER A 210 32.32 4.46 -15.68
C SER A 210 33.41 4.59 -14.63
N GLU A 211 34.50 5.31 -14.91
CA GLU A 211 35.59 5.54 -13.96
C GLU A 211 35.11 6.26 -12.69
N ARG A 212 34.29 7.31 -12.85
CA ARG A 212 33.73 8.05 -11.70
C ARG A 212 32.79 7.19 -10.87
N LEU A 213 31.96 6.36 -11.51
CA LEU A 213 31.09 5.43 -10.79
C LEU A 213 31.88 4.35 -10.04
N LEU A 214 32.99 3.86 -10.62
CA LEU A 214 33.91 2.94 -9.92
C LEU A 214 34.53 3.60 -8.69
N ASP A 215 34.89 4.88 -8.76
CA ASP A 215 35.37 5.64 -7.59
C ASP A 215 34.30 5.68 -6.49
N PHE A 216 33.05 6.07 -6.83
CA PHE A 216 31.96 6.15 -5.85
C PHE A 216 31.57 4.79 -5.28
N ALA A 217 31.73 3.70 -6.05
CA ALA A 217 31.49 2.34 -5.57
C ALA A 217 32.44 1.91 -4.45
N ASN A 218 33.59 2.59 -4.30
CA ASN A 218 34.56 2.39 -3.21
C ASN A 218 34.28 3.29 -1.99
N HIS A 219 33.25 4.13 -2.03
CA HIS A 219 32.97 5.07 -0.96
C HIS A 219 32.53 4.35 0.32
N PHE A 220 32.95 4.85 1.48
CA PHE A 220 32.67 4.21 2.78
C PHE A 220 31.18 4.28 3.16
N GLU A 221 30.47 5.33 2.73
CA GLU A 221 29.00 5.42 2.86
C GLU A 221 28.24 4.58 1.83
N PRO A 222 27.22 3.81 2.22
CA PRO A 222 26.67 3.71 3.58
C PRO A 222 27.62 2.96 4.52
N SER A 223 27.90 3.55 5.67
CA SER A 223 28.61 2.85 6.74
C SER A 223 27.76 1.64 7.17
N SER A 224 28.40 0.49 7.40
CA SER A 224 27.71 -0.76 7.77
C SER A 224 26.85 -0.67 9.05
N HIS A 225 26.98 0.44 9.80
CA HIS A 225 26.27 0.74 11.04
C HIS A 225 25.05 1.66 10.88
N ILE A 226 24.73 2.13 9.67
CA ILE A 226 23.40 2.73 9.47
C ILE A 226 22.41 1.66 9.90
N GLU A 227 21.55 1.99 10.87
CA GLU A 227 20.49 1.14 11.42
C GLU A 227 19.46 0.82 10.32
N ILE A 228 19.89 0.06 9.32
CA ILE A 228 19.09 -0.44 8.21
C ILE A 228 18.17 -1.58 8.71
N GLY A 229 18.30 -1.97 9.99
CA GLY A 229 17.27 -2.58 10.83
C GLY A 229 16.51 -3.78 10.24
N ASP A 230 15.30 -3.97 10.75
CA ASP A 230 14.28 -4.90 10.24
C ASP A 230 13.45 -4.28 9.09
N GLU A 231 13.84 -3.10 8.59
CA GLU A 231 13.12 -2.41 7.50
C GLU A 231 13.18 -3.20 6.20
N TRP A 232 14.29 -3.91 5.96
CA TRP A 232 14.49 -4.77 4.79
C TRP A 232 13.81 -6.14 4.91
N ASP A 233 13.10 -6.35 6.02
CA ASP A 233 12.19 -7.48 6.23
C ASP A 233 10.71 -7.03 6.16
N LYS A 234 10.45 -5.85 5.57
CA LYS A 234 9.13 -5.26 5.29
C LYS A 234 9.01 -4.92 3.79
N PRO A 235 7.79 -4.76 3.26
CA PRO A 235 7.59 -4.33 1.87
C PRO A 235 8.06 -2.88 1.66
N HIS A 236 8.63 -2.61 0.49
CA HIS A 236 9.12 -1.29 0.06
C HIS A 236 10.07 -0.63 1.08
N PRO A 237 11.22 -1.26 1.37
CA PRO A 237 12.20 -0.66 2.28
C PRO A 237 12.67 0.69 1.76
N GLY A 238 12.71 1.68 2.65
CA GLY A 238 13.22 3.01 2.34
C GLY A 238 14.68 3.14 2.73
N TRP A 239 15.36 4.11 2.13
CA TRP A 239 16.58 4.69 2.68
C TRP A 239 16.54 6.20 2.47
N SER A 240 17.16 6.93 3.38
CA SER A 240 17.19 8.39 3.31
C SER A 240 18.40 8.87 2.53
N GLY A 241 18.17 9.70 1.52
CA GLY A 241 19.19 10.51 0.85
C GLY A 241 19.97 9.80 -0.26
N PHE A 242 20.77 10.58 -0.98
CA PHE A 242 21.71 10.09 -1.99
C PHE A 242 22.98 9.63 -1.27
N LEU A 243 23.21 8.32 -1.17
CA LEU A 243 24.44 7.78 -0.57
C LEU A 243 25.37 7.28 -1.67
N PRO A 244 26.64 7.73 -1.72
CA PRO A 244 27.50 7.54 -2.89
C PRO A 244 27.59 6.11 -3.42
N ARG A 245 27.79 5.11 -2.54
CA ARG A 245 27.95 3.72 -2.98
C ARG A 245 26.65 3.07 -3.46
N ILE A 246 25.49 3.50 -2.93
CA ILE A 246 24.18 3.04 -3.44
C ILE A 246 23.96 3.60 -4.84
N GLU A 247 24.15 4.90 -5.02
CA GLU A 247 23.99 5.57 -6.32
C GLU A 247 24.98 5.03 -7.35
N ALA A 248 26.21 4.74 -6.92
CA ALA A 248 27.21 4.10 -7.77
C ALA A 248 26.79 2.70 -8.22
N ALA A 249 26.17 1.90 -7.35
CA ALA A 249 25.69 0.57 -7.72
C ALA A 249 24.60 0.65 -8.81
N TRP A 250 23.64 1.57 -8.67
CA TRP A 250 22.66 1.85 -9.72
C TRP A 250 23.33 2.28 -11.04
N GLY A 251 24.27 3.21 -10.96
CA GLY A 251 24.96 3.73 -12.13
C GLY A 251 25.82 2.67 -12.83
N ILE A 252 26.53 1.83 -12.07
CA ILE A 252 27.32 0.73 -12.63
C ILE A 252 26.42 -0.25 -13.37
N MET A 253 25.25 -0.57 -12.82
CA MET A 253 24.29 -1.42 -13.54
C MET A 253 23.77 -0.75 -14.82
N ASN A 254 23.58 0.56 -14.82
CA ASN A 254 23.24 1.30 -16.04
C ASN A 254 24.35 1.21 -17.11
N VAL A 255 25.62 1.30 -16.69
CA VAL A 255 26.80 1.18 -17.55
C VAL A 255 26.89 -0.18 -18.25
N VAL A 256 26.42 -1.27 -17.63
CA VAL A 256 26.44 -2.64 -18.21
C VAL A 256 25.77 -2.70 -19.58
N ARG A 257 24.78 -1.84 -19.85
CA ARG A 257 24.09 -1.78 -21.15
C ARG A 257 24.99 -1.31 -22.29
N HIS A 258 26.07 -0.60 -21.97
CA HIS A 258 27.08 -0.12 -22.92
C HIS A 258 28.22 -1.14 -23.03
N ILE A 259 28.04 -2.15 -23.90
CA ILE A 259 28.98 -3.30 -24.06
C ILE A 259 30.45 -2.86 -24.25
N ALA A 260 30.70 -1.70 -24.84
CA ALA A 260 32.05 -1.19 -25.09
C ALA A 260 32.87 -0.92 -23.81
N VAL A 261 32.22 -0.66 -22.68
CA VAL A 261 32.86 -0.35 -21.40
C VAL A 261 32.66 -1.44 -20.35
N PHE A 262 31.88 -2.49 -20.67
CA PHE A 262 31.74 -3.66 -19.80
C PHE A 262 33.02 -4.52 -19.83
N GLY A 263 33.98 -4.12 -18.98
CA GLY A 263 35.25 -4.80 -18.79
C GLY A 263 35.40 -5.47 -17.42
N ASN A 264 36.60 -5.99 -17.15
CA ASN A 264 36.90 -6.71 -15.91
C ASN A 264 36.69 -5.85 -14.64
N ASP A 265 36.94 -4.54 -14.72
CA ASP A 265 36.79 -3.64 -13.57
C ASP A 265 35.32 -3.46 -13.18
N ILE A 266 34.44 -3.29 -14.17
CA ILE A 266 32.98 -3.24 -13.97
C ILE A 266 32.47 -4.58 -13.43
N ARG A 267 32.91 -5.70 -14.02
CA ARG A 267 32.55 -7.04 -13.53
C ARG A 267 32.96 -7.25 -12.06
N THR A 268 34.19 -6.86 -11.71
CA THR A 268 34.72 -6.95 -10.34
C THR A 268 33.95 -6.05 -9.37
N ALA A 269 33.59 -4.84 -9.80
CA ALA A 269 32.80 -3.93 -8.99
C ALA A 269 31.40 -4.49 -8.73
N ILE A 270 30.73 -5.04 -9.75
CA ILE A 270 29.40 -5.68 -9.60
C ILE A 270 29.49 -6.87 -8.65
N ASP A 271 30.50 -7.73 -8.81
CA ASP A 271 30.67 -8.90 -7.96
C ASP A 271 30.83 -8.52 -6.48
N ARG A 272 31.61 -7.47 -6.20
CA ARG A 272 31.73 -6.92 -4.84
C ARG A 272 30.43 -6.29 -4.33
N LEU A 273 29.77 -5.47 -5.15
CA LEU A 273 28.56 -4.75 -4.75
C LEU A 273 27.36 -5.69 -4.53
N ALA A 274 27.29 -6.79 -5.28
CA ALA A 274 26.31 -7.85 -5.05
C ALA A 274 26.44 -8.47 -3.65
N ASP A 275 27.66 -8.53 -3.13
CA ASP A 275 27.99 -9.10 -1.82
C ASP A 275 28.21 -8.00 -0.74
N ASP A 276 27.82 -6.74 -1.01
CA ASP A 276 28.01 -5.62 -0.09
C ASP A 276 27.30 -5.85 1.24
N ALA A 277 27.86 -5.35 2.35
CA ALA A 277 27.23 -5.47 3.67
C ALA A 277 25.87 -4.74 3.75
N SER A 278 25.70 -3.66 2.98
CA SER A 278 24.51 -2.82 2.96
C SER A 278 23.41 -3.38 2.04
N PRO A 279 22.22 -3.74 2.56
CA PRO A 279 21.11 -4.22 1.73
C PRO A 279 20.70 -3.28 0.58
N PRO A 280 20.61 -1.94 0.75
CA PRO A 280 20.34 -1.04 -0.38
C PRO A 280 21.34 -1.13 -1.54
N VAL A 281 22.62 -1.38 -1.25
CA VAL A 281 23.65 -1.55 -2.29
C VAL A 281 23.41 -2.85 -3.05
N ARG A 282 23.13 -3.95 -2.33
CA ARG A 282 22.80 -5.24 -2.93
C ARG A 282 21.51 -5.17 -3.76
N CYS A 283 20.49 -4.45 -3.27
CA CYS A 283 19.22 -4.20 -3.95
C CYS A 283 19.44 -3.56 -5.33
N ALA A 284 20.23 -2.50 -5.39
CA ALA A 284 20.57 -1.82 -6.65
C ALA A 284 21.20 -2.76 -7.69
N VAL A 285 22.01 -3.72 -7.25
CA VAL A 285 22.59 -4.73 -8.15
C VAL A 285 21.54 -5.77 -8.57
N ILE A 286 20.76 -6.29 -7.63
CA ILE A 286 19.75 -7.32 -7.89
C ILE A 286 18.70 -6.80 -8.87
N GLU A 287 18.01 -5.69 -8.56
CA GLU A 287 16.91 -5.14 -9.38
C GLU A 287 17.29 -4.93 -10.87
N ASN A 288 18.55 -4.56 -11.12
CA ASN A 288 19.07 -4.29 -12.46
C ASN A 288 19.91 -5.42 -13.06
N SER A 289 20.05 -6.54 -12.36
CA SER A 289 20.87 -7.69 -12.78
C SER A 289 20.49 -8.19 -14.17
N HIS A 290 19.22 -8.04 -14.57
CA HIS A 290 18.73 -8.41 -15.90
C HIS A 290 19.49 -7.69 -17.05
N TYR A 291 20.16 -6.56 -16.80
CA TYR A 291 21.04 -5.91 -17.78
C TYR A 291 22.26 -6.76 -18.15
N LEU A 292 22.70 -7.69 -17.29
CA LEU A 292 23.82 -8.61 -17.53
C LEU A 292 23.48 -9.72 -18.52
N LEU A 293 22.20 -10.01 -18.77
CA LEU A 293 21.76 -11.09 -19.67
C LEU A 293 22.27 -10.95 -21.11
N ARG A 294 22.60 -9.73 -21.54
CA ARG A 294 23.14 -9.47 -22.89
C ARG A 294 24.66 -9.55 -22.94
N PRO A 295 25.43 -8.84 -22.10
CA PRO A 295 26.90 -8.87 -22.17
C PRO A 295 27.50 -10.13 -21.55
N ASP A 296 26.93 -10.69 -20.48
CA ASP A 296 27.47 -11.85 -19.77
C ASP A 296 26.35 -12.63 -19.03
N PRO A 297 25.60 -13.49 -19.75
CA PRO A 297 24.52 -14.28 -19.16
C PRO A 297 24.99 -15.23 -18.06
N ASP A 298 26.21 -15.75 -18.14
CA ASP A 298 26.73 -16.68 -17.12
C ASP A 298 26.99 -15.93 -15.81
N PHE A 299 27.54 -14.72 -15.89
CA PHE A 299 27.73 -13.87 -14.71
C PHE A 299 26.40 -13.39 -14.10
N PHE A 300 25.37 -13.09 -14.91
CA PHE A 300 24.01 -12.84 -14.37
C PHE A 300 23.58 -13.98 -13.44
N TRP A 301 23.68 -15.22 -13.92
CA TRP A 301 23.26 -16.37 -13.15
C TRP A 301 24.14 -16.60 -11.93
N GLU A 302 25.45 -16.41 -12.05
CA GLU A 302 26.38 -16.51 -10.93
C GLU A 302 25.98 -15.57 -9.78
N VAL A 303 25.68 -14.31 -10.09
CA VAL A 303 25.24 -13.30 -9.11
C VAL A 303 23.91 -13.72 -8.47
N ILE A 304 22.89 -14.04 -9.26
CA ILE A 304 21.55 -14.36 -8.72
C ILE A 304 21.57 -15.64 -7.89
N GLU A 305 22.23 -16.70 -8.33
CA GLU A 305 22.30 -17.96 -7.58
C GLU A 305 23.01 -17.77 -6.23
N ARG A 306 24.11 -17.03 -6.22
CA ARG A 306 24.83 -16.71 -4.99
C ARG A 306 23.96 -15.91 -4.03
N ARG A 307 23.19 -14.93 -4.54
CA ARG A 307 22.28 -14.12 -3.72
C ARG A 307 21.13 -14.94 -3.14
N VAL A 308 20.51 -15.84 -3.92
CA VAL A 308 19.46 -16.74 -3.39
C VAL A 308 19.99 -17.59 -2.23
N GLU A 309 21.24 -18.06 -2.31
CA GLU A 309 21.83 -18.89 -1.26
C GLU A 309 22.21 -18.11 0.00
N ALA A 310 22.68 -16.87 -0.14
CA ALA A 310 23.26 -16.09 0.95
C ALA A 310 22.34 -15.01 1.55
N GLU A 311 21.26 -14.62 0.87
CA GLU A 311 20.46 -13.45 1.27
C GLU A 311 19.44 -13.75 2.37
N ASP A 312 19.53 -12.99 3.47
CA ASP A 312 18.66 -13.14 4.63
C ASP A 312 17.50 -12.13 4.64
N ARG A 313 17.62 -11.03 3.90
CA ARG A 313 16.61 -9.97 3.85
C ARG A 313 15.47 -10.31 2.91
N LEU A 314 14.24 -10.25 3.43
CA LEU A 314 13.05 -10.63 2.67
C LEU A 314 12.80 -9.73 1.46
N ALA A 315 13.07 -8.42 1.54
CA ALA A 315 12.93 -7.52 0.40
C ALA A 315 13.80 -7.93 -0.79
N LEU A 316 15.07 -8.32 -0.55
CA LEU A 316 15.95 -8.75 -1.65
C LEU A 316 15.53 -10.11 -2.21
N LEU A 317 14.98 -10.99 -1.38
CA LEU A 317 14.39 -12.24 -1.85
C LEU A 317 13.15 -11.98 -2.73
N GLU A 318 12.32 -10.99 -2.40
CA GLU A 318 11.22 -10.53 -3.25
C GLU A 318 11.74 -10.04 -4.61
N ASP A 319 12.78 -9.19 -4.62
CA ASP A 319 13.36 -8.66 -5.86
C ASP A 319 13.87 -9.78 -6.76
N VAL A 320 14.53 -10.78 -6.19
CA VAL A 320 14.95 -11.98 -6.93
C VAL A 320 13.75 -12.69 -7.54
N VAL A 321 12.66 -12.91 -6.78
CA VAL A 321 11.43 -13.52 -7.33
C VAL A 321 10.86 -12.68 -8.46
N ASN A 322 10.83 -11.35 -8.33
CA ASN A 322 10.30 -10.43 -9.34
C ASN A 322 11.12 -10.46 -10.63
N ILE A 323 12.45 -10.45 -10.54
CA ILE A 323 13.35 -10.54 -11.71
C ILE A 323 13.19 -11.87 -12.42
N LEU A 324 13.26 -12.98 -11.66
CA LEU A 324 13.13 -14.32 -12.21
C LEU A 324 11.72 -14.55 -12.79
N GLY A 325 10.69 -14.02 -12.15
CA GLY A 325 9.31 -14.05 -12.61
C GLY A 325 9.08 -13.17 -13.85
N GLY A 326 9.98 -12.23 -14.15
CA GLY A 326 9.97 -11.38 -15.34
C GLY A 326 10.27 -12.14 -16.65
N PHE A 327 10.94 -13.29 -16.57
CA PHE A 327 11.24 -14.11 -17.74
C PHE A 327 9.97 -14.76 -18.29
N SER A 328 9.98 -15.02 -19.61
CA SER A 328 8.95 -15.86 -20.22
C SER A 328 8.96 -17.25 -19.55
N PRO A 329 7.80 -17.82 -19.20
CA PRO A 329 7.73 -19.19 -18.68
C PRO A 329 8.34 -20.23 -19.63
N LYS A 330 8.42 -19.94 -20.93
CA LYS A 330 9.04 -20.80 -21.96
C LYS A 330 10.54 -20.54 -22.16
N ASN A 331 11.16 -19.74 -21.30
CA ASN A 331 12.59 -19.48 -21.40
C ASN A 331 13.39 -20.78 -21.25
N GLN A 332 14.51 -20.90 -21.97
CA GLN A 332 15.40 -22.06 -21.92
C GLN A 332 15.94 -22.38 -20.50
N HIS A 333 15.86 -21.42 -19.59
CA HIS A 333 16.28 -21.55 -18.19
C HIS A 333 15.11 -21.78 -17.22
N ALA A 334 13.90 -22.13 -17.70
CA ALA A 334 12.71 -22.32 -16.85
C ALA A 334 12.98 -23.26 -15.66
N ASP A 335 13.65 -24.40 -15.88
CA ASP A 335 13.99 -25.33 -14.80
C ASP A 335 14.96 -24.73 -13.77
N ARG A 336 15.88 -23.86 -14.22
CA ARG A 336 16.83 -23.16 -13.36
C ARG A 336 16.08 -22.13 -12.49
N ILE A 337 15.19 -21.36 -13.11
CA ILE A 337 14.32 -20.39 -12.43
C ILE A 337 13.49 -21.09 -11.35
N ASP A 338 12.81 -22.19 -11.68
CA ASP A 338 11.96 -22.88 -10.71
C ASP A 338 12.74 -23.47 -9.53
N ARG A 339 13.98 -23.94 -9.75
CA ARG A 339 14.85 -24.37 -8.66
C ARG A 339 15.17 -23.22 -7.71
N LEU A 340 15.45 -22.02 -8.25
CA LEU A 340 15.73 -20.85 -7.44
C LEU A 340 14.49 -20.33 -6.71
N ILE A 341 13.32 -20.30 -7.35
CA ILE A 341 12.07 -19.92 -6.68
C ILE A 341 11.75 -20.87 -5.52
N ARG A 342 11.89 -22.20 -5.71
CA ARG A 342 11.72 -23.18 -4.62
C ARG A 342 12.74 -23.00 -3.50
N ARG A 343 13.96 -22.57 -3.84
CA ARG A 343 14.98 -22.26 -2.84
C ARG A 343 14.58 -21.06 -1.99
N VAL A 344 14.06 -19.99 -2.61
CA VAL A 344 13.49 -18.85 -1.89
C VAL A 344 12.31 -19.29 -1.02
N GLU A 345 11.41 -20.14 -1.54
CA GLU A 345 10.26 -20.68 -0.78
C GLU A 345 10.71 -21.38 0.50
N THR A 346 11.73 -22.23 0.41
CA THR A 346 12.32 -22.92 1.58
C THR A 346 12.90 -21.91 2.59
N ARG A 347 13.50 -20.81 2.12
CA ARG A 347 14.11 -19.78 2.99
C ARG A 347 13.08 -18.92 3.73
N ILE A 348 11.89 -18.76 3.17
CA ILE A 348 10.82 -17.96 3.78
C ILE A 348 9.81 -18.80 4.57
N GLU A 349 9.97 -20.13 4.56
CA GLU A 349 9.10 -21.05 5.30
C GLU A 349 9.10 -20.69 6.81
N GLY A 350 7.90 -20.57 7.39
CA GLY A 350 7.73 -20.17 8.80
C GLY A 350 8.00 -18.70 9.12
N ARG A 351 8.40 -17.87 8.15
CA ARG A 351 8.60 -16.41 8.37
C ARG A 351 7.26 -15.67 8.21
N GLU A 352 6.72 -15.18 9.33
CA GLU A 352 5.41 -14.50 9.38
C GLU A 352 5.36 -13.26 8.48
N ASN A 353 6.42 -12.46 8.46
CA ASN A 353 6.52 -11.22 7.68
C ASN A 353 6.83 -11.39 6.19
N ALA A 354 6.97 -12.62 5.69
CA ALA A 354 7.29 -12.89 4.28
C ALA A 354 6.07 -12.87 3.33
N GLY A 355 4.93 -12.33 3.75
CA GLY A 355 3.70 -12.28 2.95
C GLY A 355 3.87 -11.58 1.60
N PHE A 356 4.68 -10.52 1.54
CA PHE A 356 4.96 -9.82 0.28
C PHE A 356 5.84 -10.65 -0.68
N VAL A 357 6.81 -11.42 -0.18
CA VAL A 357 7.58 -12.37 -1.01
C VAL A 357 6.66 -13.46 -1.57
N ARG A 358 5.74 -13.99 -0.75
CA ARG A 358 4.75 -14.99 -1.19
C ARG A 358 3.79 -14.42 -2.24
N LYS A 359 3.39 -13.15 -2.15
CA LYS A 359 2.63 -12.47 -3.23
C LYS A 359 3.39 -12.44 -4.55
N ALA A 360 4.70 -12.12 -4.54
CA ALA A 360 5.53 -12.20 -5.74
C ALA A 360 5.56 -13.63 -6.32
N MET A 361 5.59 -14.66 -5.46
CA MET A 361 5.50 -16.06 -5.89
C MET A 361 4.15 -16.41 -6.52
N VAL A 362 3.03 -15.86 -6.03
CA VAL A 362 1.70 -16.01 -6.67
C VAL A 362 1.75 -15.57 -8.13
N VAL A 363 2.40 -14.44 -8.43
CA VAL A 363 2.55 -13.95 -9.80
C VAL A 363 3.33 -14.94 -10.67
N HIS A 364 4.44 -15.49 -10.16
CA HIS A 364 5.24 -16.50 -10.86
C HIS A 364 4.44 -17.78 -11.14
N HIS A 365 3.84 -18.37 -10.12
CA HIS A 365 3.07 -19.60 -10.24
C HIS A 365 1.84 -19.43 -11.14
N LEU A 366 1.14 -18.31 -11.06
CA LEU A 366 0.01 -18.02 -11.94
C LEU A 366 0.46 -17.92 -13.40
N ARG A 367 1.58 -17.26 -13.69
CA ARG A 367 2.12 -17.20 -15.05
C ARG A 367 2.44 -18.59 -15.58
N ARG A 368 3.07 -19.46 -14.79
CA ARG A 368 3.35 -20.84 -15.20
C ARG A 368 2.07 -21.65 -15.44
N SER A 369 1.12 -21.55 -14.52
CA SER A 369 -0.21 -22.16 -14.64
C SER A 369 -0.89 -21.78 -15.96
N VAL A 370 -0.93 -20.48 -16.28
CA VAL A 370 -1.67 -19.93 -17.43
C VAL A 370 -0.95 -20.09 -18.77
N TYR A 371 0.38 -19.98 -18.80
CA TYR A 371 1.14 -20.00 -20.06
C TYR A 371 1.76 -21.36 -20.40
N LEU A 372 1.92 -22.26 -19.42
CA LEU A 372 2.50 -23.58 -19.60
C LEU A 372 1.54 -24.73 -19.26
N GLY A 373 0.44 -24.48 -18.53
CA GLY A 373 -0.36 -25.56 -17.95
C GLY A 373 0.42 -26.36 -16.89
N ASP A 374 1.30 -25.68 -16.15
CA ASP A 374 2.22 -26.31 -15.20
C ASP A 374 1.49 -26.86 -13.96
N ARG A 375 1.32 -28.19 -13.90
CA ARG A 375 0.59 -28.86 -12.80
C ARG A 375 1.17 -28.59 -11.40
N PRO A 376 2.49 -28.56 -11.18
CA PRO A 376 3.05 -28.15 -9.89
C PRO A 376 2.63 -26.75 -9.45
N ALA A 377 2.62 -25.77 -10.37
CA ALA A 377 2.11 -24.43 -10.08
C ALA A 377 0.60 -24.44 -9.78
N ASP A 378 -0.19 -25.25 -10.51
CA ASP A 378 -1.61 -25.42 -10.21
C ASP A 378 -1.85 -25.95 -8.79
N ILE A 379 -1.10 -26.97 -8.37
CA ILE A 379 -1.20 -27.54 -7.02
C ILE A 379 -0.88 -26.47 -5.95
N TRP A 380 0.16 -25.66 -6.21
CA TRP A 380 0.55 -24.59 -5.30
C TRP A 380 -0.54 -23.51 -5.16
N LEU A 381 -1.15 -23.10 -6.28
CA LEU A 381 -2.26 -22.14 -6.28
C LEU A 381 -3.54 -22.73 -5.68
N GLU A 382 -3.82 -24.01 -5.90
CA GLU A 382 -4.94 -24.74 -5.29
C GLU A 382 -4.83 -24.74 -3.77
N ALA A 383 -3.62 -24.92 -3.21
CA ALA A 383 -3.40 -24.86 -1.76
C ALA A 383 -3.78 -23.51 -1.13
N ILE A 384 -3.53 -22.40 -1.84
CA ILE A 384 -3.97 -21.05 -1.42
C ILE A 384 -5.49 -20.96 -1.37
N VAL A 385 -6.16 -21.44 -2.42
CA VAL A 385 -7.63 -21.40 -2.53
C VAL A 385 -8.27 -22.25 -1.44
N ASP A 386 -7.68 -23.40 -1.12
CA ASP A 386 -8.19 -24.34 -0.13
C ASP A 386 -7.87 -23.90 1.33
N SER A 387 -6.99 -22.91 1.52
CA SER A 387 -6.58 -22.39 2.85
C SER A 387 -6.73 -20.86 2.99
N PRO A 388 -7.94 -20.30 2.79
CA PRO A 388 -8.16 -18.86 2.65
C PRO A 388 -7.80 -18.00 3.88
N PHE A 389 -7.73 -18.61 5.07
CA PHE A 389 -7.38 -17.91 6.32
C PHE A 389 -5.87 -17.78 6.53
N ASP A 390 -5.16 -18.90 6.38
CA ASP A 390 -3.71 -18.97 6.59
C ASP A 390 -2.95 -18.24 5.47
N GLN A 391 -3.53 -18.22 4.27
CA GLN A 391 -2.94 -17.62 3.07
C GLN A 391 -3.79 -16.47 2.53
N SER A 392 -4.40 -15.70 3.45
CA SER A 392 -5.33 -14.63 3.08
C SER A 392 -4.71 -13.54 2.21
N GLU A 393 -3.42 -13.25 2.39
CA GLU A 393 -2.71 -12.23 1.62
C GLU A 393 -2.43 -12.70 0.18
N GLU A 394 -2.02 -13.95 0.03
CA GLU A 394 -1.75 -14.62 -1.23
C GLU A 394 -3.04 -14.84 -2.02
N LEU A 395 -4.13 -15.22 -1.33
CA LEU A 395 -5.44 -15.35 -1.94
C LEU A 395 -5.96 -14.01 -2.48
N HIS A 396 -5.79 -12.91 -1.73
CA HIS A 396 -6.17 -11.59 -2.24
C HIS A 396 -5.41 -11.22 -3.52
N GLU A 397 -4.11 -11.53 -3.59
CA GLU A 397 -3.30 -11.29 -4.77
C GLU A 397 -3.72 -12.18 -5.95
N LEU A 398 -3.98 -13.46 -5.70
CA LEU A 398 -4.48 -14.40 -6.70
C LEU A 398 -5.81 -13.94 -7.30
N LEU A 399 -6.76 -13.55 -6.45
CA LEU A 399 -8.07 -13.03 -6.89
C LEU A 399 -7.93 -11.72 -7.68
N ARG A 400 -6.99 -10.84 -7.30
CA ARG A 400 -6.69 -9.59 -8.03
C ARG A 400 -6.16 -9.87 -9.44
N LEU A 401 -5.28 -10.85 -9.58
CA LEU A 401 -4.71 -11.22 -10.88
C LEU A 401 -5.77 -11.87 -11.79
N TRP A 402 -6.62 -12.75 -11.24
CA TRP A 402 -7.73 -13.33 -11.99
C TRP A 402 -8.79 -12.31 -12.39
N GLU A 403 -9.13 -11.35 -11.53
CA GLU A 403 -10.02 -10.24 -11.89
C GLU A 403 -9.51 -9.48 -13.13
N LYS A 404 -8.21 -9.18 -13.17
CA LYS A 404 -7.58 -8.52 -14.32
C LYS A 404 -7.67 -9.38 -15.59
N MET A 405 -7.43 -10.68 -15.47
CA MET A 405 -7.54 -11.61 -16.59
C MET A 405 -8.97 -11.78 -17.10
N LEU A 406 -9.95 -11.91 -16.21
CA LEU A 406 -11.38 -12.05 -16.57
C LEU A 406 -11.93 -10.78 -17.22
N SER A 407 -11.40 -9.62 -16.84
CA SER A 407 -11.79 -8.33 -17.45
C SER A 407 -11.23 -8.16 -18.87
N GLN A 408 -10.11 -8.80 -19.19
CA GLN A 408 -9.43 -8.73 -20.49
C GLN A 408 -8.87 -10.11 -20.87
N PRO A 409 -9.74 -11.09 -21.19
CA PRO A 409 -9.29 -12.45 -21.45
C PRO A 409 -8.50 -12.49 -22.76
N MET A 410 -7.33 -13.10 -22.70
CA MET A 410 -6.43 -13.29 -23.85
C MET A 410 -6.06 -14.76 -23.96
N SER A 411 -6.17 -15.33 -25.16
CA SER A 411 -5.68 -16.69 -25.40
C SER A 411 -4.17 -16.76 -25.21
N THR A 412 -3.71 -17.90 -24.69
CA THR A 412 -2.31 -18.29 -24.71
C THR A 412 -2.09 -19.38 -25.76
N GLU A 413 -0.87 -19.88 -25.89
CA GLU A 413 -0.60 -21.05 -26.73
C GLU A 413 -1.18 -22.35 -26.15
N VAL A 414 -1.48 -22.39 -24.86
CA VAL A 414 -1.96 -23.60 -24.16
C VAL A 414 -3.48 -23.55 -23.98
N PHE A 415 -4.03 -22.38 -23.68
CA PHE A 415 -5.45 -22.21 -23.39
C PHE A 415 -6.06 -21.12 -24.26
N THR A 416 -7.26 -21.37 -24.73
CA THR A 416 -8.13 -20.36 -25.31
C THR A 416 -8.58 -19.35 -24.25
N ALA A 417 -8.99 -18.17 -24.70
CA ALA A 417 -9.60 -17.16 -23.82
C ALA A 417 -10.78 -17.72 -23.01
N ASP A 418 -11.64 -18.55 -23.62
CA ASP A 418 -12.79 -19.15 -22.95
C ASP A 418 -12.38 -20.19 -21.88
N GLU A 419 -11.35 -21.00 -22.13
CA GLU A 419 -10.81 -21.94 -21.13
C GLU A 419 -10.20 -21.20 -19.93
N LEU A 420 -9.50 -20.09 -20.15
CA LEU A 420 -8.98 -19.26 -19.06
C LEU A 420 -10.08 -18.57 -18.27
N VAL A 421 -11.15 -18.12 -18.94
CA VAL A 421 -12.34 -17.60 -18.26
C VAL A 421 -12.98 -18.68 -17.40
N SER A 422 -13.16 -19.90 -17.91
CA SER A 422 -13.69 -21.03 -17.15
C SER A 422 -12.83 -21.33 -15.92
N ARG A 423 -11.50 -21.43 -16.09
CA ARG A 423 -10.57 -21.66 -14.96
C ARG A 423 -10.65 -20.56 -13.91
N GLY A 424 -10.69 -19.29 -14.34
CA GLY A 424 -10.82 -18.16 -13.41
C GLY A 424 -12.12 -18.21 -12.63
N ILE A 425 -13.24 -18.51 -13.29
CA ILE A 425 -14.55 -18.72 -12.65
C ILE A 425 -14.47 -19.83 -11.61
N ASP A 426 -13.87 -20.98 -11.94
CA ASP A 426 -13.76 -22.12 -11.04
C ASP A 426 -12.92 -21.78 -9.79
N ILE A 427 -11.80 -21.07 -9.97
CA ILE A 427 -10.94 -20.63 -8.86
C ILE A 427 -11.69 -19.64 -7.95
N LEU A 428 -12.36 -18.65 -8.52
CA LEU A 428 -13.15 -17.69 -7.75
C LEU A 428 -14.31 -18.38 -7.02
N ALA A 429 -15.00 -19.33 -7.66
CA ALA A 429 -16.08 -20.08 -7.04
C ALA A 429 -15.58 -20.96 -5.87
N ARG A 430 -14.47 -21.67 -6.05
CA ARG A 430 -13.83 -22.46 -4.97
C ARG A 430 -13.39 -21.59 -3.81
N ALA A 431 -12.78 -20.43 -4.08
CA ALA A 431 -12.37 -19.49 -3.05
C ALA A 431 -13.57 -18.94 -2.26
N PHE A 432 -14.70 -18.69 -2.95
CA PHE A 432 -15.95 -18.31 -2.30
C PHE A 432 -16.44 -19.42 -1.36
N ASP A 433 -16.52 -20.66 -1.86
CA ASP A 433 -17.01 -21.82 -1.08
C ASP A 433 -16.13 -22.11 0.15
N ALA A 434 -14.81 -22.06 -0.02
CA ALA A 434 -13.85 -22.23 1.07
C ALA A 434 -14.04 -21.14 2.14
N SER A 435 -14.20 -19.89 1.71
CA SER A 435 -14.40 -18.74 2.61
C SER A 435 -15.76 -18.79 3.32
N TYR A 436 -16.81 -19.18 2.61
CA TYR A 436 -18.16 -19.33 3.15
C TYR A 436 -18.23 -20.45 4.20
N THR A 437 -17.64 -21.61 3.88
CA THR A 437 -17.55 -22.76 4.79
C THR A 437 -16.82 -22.39 6.07
N LEU A 438 -15.76 -21.59 5.97
CA LEU A 438 -15.01 -21.11 7.13
C LEU A 438 -15.81 -20.15 8.01
N TRP A 439 -16.60 -19.28 7.39
CA TRP A 439 -17.43 -18.30 8.10
C TRP A 439 -18.60 -18.94 8.86
N ASP A 440 -19.16 -20.05 8.34
CA ASP A 440 -20.11 -20.94 9.04
C ASP A 440 -21.40 -20.24 9.53
N GLY A 441 -21.90 -19.21 8.84
CA GLY A 441 -23.18 -18.60 9.22
C GLY A 441 -23.14 -17.76 10.50
N LYS A 442 -21.97 -17.60 11.13
CA LYS A 442 -21.90 -17.06 12.50
C LYS A 442 -22.31 -15.58 12.51
N PRO A 443 -23.33 -15.21 13.30
CA PRO A 443 -23.79 -13.83 13.38
C PRO A 443 -22.68 -12.91 13.91
N TRP A 444 -22.63 -11.70 13.36
CA TRP A 444 -21.71 -10.64 13.77
C TRP A 444 -21.85 -10.25 15.25
N GLU A 445 -23.03 -10.47 15.84
CA GLU A 445 -23.36 -10.21 17.25
C GLU A 445 -22.53 -11.10 18.20
N GLY A 446 -21.34 -10.60 18.56
CA GLY A 446 -20.41 -11.27 19.48
C GLY A 446 -18.93 -11.13 19.11
N MET A 447 -18.62 -10.70 17.87
CA MET A 447 -17.23 -10.47 17.41
C MET A 447 -16.78 -9.00 17.52
N GLU A 448 -17.50 -8.18 18.29
CA GLU A 448 -17.13 -6.79 18.57
C GLU A 448 -15.92 -6.64 19.50
N HIS A 449 -15.50 -7.71 20.17
CA HIS A 449 -14.26 -7.77 20.95
C HIS A 449 -13.04 -8.07 20.05
N ASP A 450 -11.91 -7.41 20.33
CA ASP A 450 -10.69 -7.32 19.47
C ASP A 450 -10.18 -8.64 18.87
N GLU A 451 -10.45 -9.80 19.48
CA GLU A 451 -9.94 -11.09 19.03
C GLU A 451 -10.71 -11.71 17.85
N GLY A 452 -12.00 -11.41 17.68
CA GLY A 452 -12.86 -12.02 16.63
C GLY A 452 -12.85 -11.28 15.29
N ARG A 453 -12.57 -9.97 15.32
CA ARG A 453 -12.58 -9.09 14.15
C ARG A 453 -11.60 -9.52 13.04
N PRO A 454 -10.34 -9.93 13.32
CA PRO A 454 -9.41 -10.39 12.29
C PRO A 454 -9.87 -11.68 11.59
N VAL A 455 -10.60 -12.54 12.31
CA VAL A 455 -11.11 -13.80 11.75
C VAL A 455 -12.26 -13.52 10.79
N TYR A 456 -13.20 -12.65 11.19
CA TYR A 456 -14.27 -12.21 10.31
C TYR A 456 -13.73 -11.57 9.03
N HIS A 457 -12.81 -10.59 9.13
CA HIS A 457 -12.28 -9.92 7.94
C HIS A 457 -11.55 -10.87 7.00
N ARG A 458 -10.80 -11.85 7.52
CA ARG A 458 -10.12 -12.87 6.70
C ARG A 458 -11.09 -13.80 6.00
N ALA A 459 -12.18 -14.20 6.65
CA ALA A 459 -13.20 -15.06 6.03
C ALA A 459 -14.09 -14.29 5.04
N THR A 460 -14.50 -13.06 5.38
CA THR A 460 -15.42 -12.30 4.52
C THR A 460 -14.73 -11.51 3.40
N GLY A 461 -13.46 -11.16 3.56
CA GLY A 461 -12.69 -10.37 2.58
C GLY A 461 -12.70 -10.97 1.17
N PRO A 462 -12.36 -12.27 1.00
CA PRO A 462 -12.44 -12.93 -0.31
C PRO A 462 -13.86 -12.93 -0.89
N MET A 463 -14.89 -13.21 -0.09
CA MET A 463 -16.30 -13.17 -0.53
C MET A 463 -16.70 -11.78 -1.04
N GLN A 464 -16.38 -10.73 -0.28
CA GLN A 464 -16.63 -9.34 -0.67
C GLN A 464 -15.94 -9.00 -2.00
N ARG A 465 -14.68 -9.41 -2.16
CA ARG A 465 -13.94 -9.18 -3.40
C ARG A 465 -14.61 -9.89 -4.58
N ILE A 466 -14.97 -11.17 -4.44
CA ILE A 466 -15.58 -11.97 -5.51
C ILE A 466 -16.95 -11.40 -5.92
N VAL A 467 -17.78 -10.96 -4.98
CA VAL A 467 -19.04 -10.28 -5.28
C VAL A 467 -18.80 -9.00 -6.07
N ARG A 468 -17.87 -8.15 -5.63
CA ARG A 468 -17.51 -6.91 -6.34
C ARG A 468 -16.95 -7.17 -7.72
N THR A 469 -16.04 -8.13 -7.86
CA THR A 469 -15.49 -8.54 -9.17
C THR A 469 -16.61 -9.01 -10.09
N THR A 470 -17.53 -9.84 -9.60
CA THR A 470 -18.68 -10.33 -10.40
C THR A 470 -19.59 -9.18 -10.82
N SER A 471 -19.88 -8.25 -9.91
CA SER A 471 -20.64 -7.03 -10.22
C SER A 471 -19.95 -6.17 -11.28
N LEU A 472 -18.64 -5.94 -11.15
CA LEU A 472 -17.84 -5.16 -12.10
C LEU A 472 -17.82 -5.81 -13.49
N LEU A 473 -17.66 -7.13 -13.55
CA LEU A 473 -17.67 -7.89 -14.78
C LEU A 473 -19.03 -7.76 -15.47
N LEU A 474 -20.15 -7.84 -14.75
CA LEU A 474 -21.50 -7.74 -15.33
C LEU A 474 -21.93 -6.32 -15.70
N ASP A 475 -21.53 -5.33 -14.91
CA ASP A 475 -21.88 -3.92 -15.13
C ASP A 475 -21.00 -3.27 -16.21
N GLY A 476 -19.80 -3.83 -16.50
CA GLY A 476 -18.96 -3.41 -17.61
C GLY A 476 -18.46 -1.97 -17.54
N LEU A 477 -17.97 -1.53 -16.37
CA LEU A 477 -17.54 -0.17 -15.96
C LEU A 477 -18.61 0.58 -15.14
N SER A 478 -18.39 0.71 -13.83
CA SER A 478 -19.17 1.61 -12.98
C SER A 478 -19.07 3.07 -13.49
N HIS A 479 -20.13 3.59 -14.12
CA HIS A 479 -20.58 4.99 -13.91
C HIS A 479 -21.99 5.24 -14.49
N PRO A 480 -22.95 5.73 -13.68
CA PRO A 480 -24.32 6.05 -14.09
C PRO A 480 -24.46 7.40 -14.81
N LYS A 481 -23.42 7.90 -15.51
CA LYS A 481 -23.44 9.27 -16.06
C LYS A 481 -24.10 9.41 -17.43
N LYS A 482 -24.42 8.32 -18.14
CA LYS A 482 -25.21 8.40 -19.38
C LYS A 482 -26.16 7.19 -19.50
N PRO A 483 -27.44 7.39 -19.82
CA PRO A 483 -28.31 6.28 -20.18
C PRO A 483 -27.71 5.58 -21.39
N ALA A 484 -27.40 4.30 -21.24
CA ALA A 484 -26.86 3.48 -22.32
C ALA A 484 -27.79 3.57 -23.53
N LYS A 485 -27.32 4.19 -24.62
CA LYS A 485 -28.00 4.18 -25.92
C LYS A 485 -28.15 2.72 -26.33
N ARG A 486 -29.39 2.18 -26.34
CA ARG A 486 -29.74 0.80 -26.72
C ARG A 486 -28.64 -0.22 -26.33
N LYS A 487 -28.67 -0.64 -25.06
CA LYS A 487 -27.86 -1.73 -24.47
C LYS A 487 -27.72 -2.88 -25.47
N ASP A 488 -26.50 -3.36 -25.70
CA ASP A 488 -26.24 -4.61 -26.38
C ASP A 488 -26.70 -5.78 -25.48
N HIS A 489 -28.01 -6.03 -25.46
CA HIS A 489 -28.62 -7.10 -24.66
C HIS A 489 -28.00 -8.46 -24.99
N ARG A 490 -27.51 -8.65 -26.22
CA ARG A 490 -26.82 -9.87 -26.62
C ARG A 490 -25.50 -10.04 -25.87
N ARG A 491 -24.69 -8.97 -25.78
CA ARG A 491 -23.45 -8.99 -24.99
C ARG A 491 -23.72 -9.23 -23.50
N ILE A 492 -24.72 -8.58 -22.92
CA ILE A 492 -25.10 -8.81 -21.51
C ILE A 492 -25.56 -10.26 -21.31
N ALA A 493 -26.40 -10.81 -22.20
CA ALA A 493 -26.86 -12.19 -22.12
C ALA A 493 -25.69 -13.19 -22.20
N GLN A 494 -24.72 -12.93 -23.08
CA GLN A 494 -23.52 -13.75 -23.20
C GLN A 494 -22.69 -13.69 -21.91
N MET A 495 -22.45 -12.51 -21.35
CA MET A 495 -21.71 -12.34 -20.10
C MET A 495 -22.41 -13.03 -18.93
N VAL A 496 -23.73 -12.88 -18.82
CA VAL A 496 -24.53 -13.60 -17.81
C VAL A 496 -24.40 -15.11 -17.97
N SER A 497 -24.44 -15.62 -19.21
CA SER A 497 -24.26 -17.05 -19.47
C SER A 497 -22.88 -17.54 -19.06
N THR A 498 -21.83 -16.78 -19.38
CA THR A 498 -20.44 -17.10 -19.05
C THR A 498 -20.21 -17.10 -17.55
N PHE A 499 -20.64 -16.05 -16.84
CA PHE A 499 -20.38 -15.88 -15.40
C PHE A 499 -21.46 -16.47 -14.50
N ARG A 500 -22.44 -17.21 -15.04
CA ARG A 500 -23.54 -17.83 -14.29
C ARG A 500 -23.07 -18.55 -13.01
N PRO A 501 -22.01 -19.38 -13.00
CA PRO A 501 -21.57 -20.06 -11.79
C PRO A 501 -21.21 -19.09 -10.66
N LEU A 502 -20.53 -17.98 -10.98
CA LEU A 502 -20.20 -16.95 -9.99
C LEU A 502 -21.43 -16.16 -9.56
N ILE A 503 -22.37 -15.88 -10.46
CA ILE A 503 -23.63 -15.19 -10.13
C ILE A 503 -24.41 -16.00 -9.12
N GLU A 504 -24.56 -17.30 -9.34
CA GLU A 504 -25.27 -18.22 -8.45
C GLU A 504 -24.62 -18.28 -7.07
N LYS A 505 -23.28 -18.27 -7.00
CA LYS A 505 -22.53 -18.20 -5.73
C LYS A 505 -22.74 -16.86 -5.02
N CYS A 506 -22.54 -15.75 -5.73
CA CYS A 506 -22.73 -14.41 -5.18
C CYS A 506 -24.18 -14.17 -4.72
N ALA A 507 -25.16 -14.80 -5.38
CA ALA A 507 -26.56 -14.79 -4.96
C ALA A 507 -26.82 -15.56 -3.65
N THR A 508 -25.81 -16.17 -3.04
CA THR A 508 -25.89 -16.79 -1.71
C THR A 508 -25.06 -16.05 -0.68
N VAL A 509 -24.53 -14.85 -1.00
CA VAL A 509 -23.69 -14.10 -0.07
C VAL A 509 -24.50 -13.69 1.18
N PRO A 510 -24.02 -13.99 2.39
CA PRO A 510 -24.72 -13.71 3.64
C PRO A 510 -24.36 -12.32 4.22
N LEU A 511 -23.74 -11.45 3.42
CA LEU A 511 -23.20 -10.16 3.85
C LEU A 511 -24.14 -9.03 3.42
N PRO A 512 -24.82 -8.32 4.34
CA PRO A 512 -25.80 -7.30 3.99
C PRO A 512 -25.30 -6.20 3.04
N SER A 513 -24.06 -5.70 3.27
CA SER A 513 -23.47 -4.65 2.44
C SER A 513 -23.26 -5.11 1.00
N GLU A 514 -22.72 -6.31 0.81
CA GLU A 514 -22.46 -6.86 -0.52
C GLU A 514 -23.76 -7.33 -1.18
N ALA A 515 -24.75 -7.79 -0.40
CA ALA A 515 -26.06 -8.15 -0.94
C ALA A 515 -26.79 -6.93 -1.52
N TYR A 516 -26.68 -5.75 -0.89
CA TYR A 516 -27.21 -4.52 -1.46
C TYR A 516 -26.56 -4.19 -2.80
N ASP A 517 -25.23 -4.21 -2.87
CA ASP A 517 -24.51 -3.88 -4.10
C ASP A 517 -24.78 -4.92 -5.20
N PHE A 518 -24.84 -6.20 -4.86
CA PHE A 518 -25.16 -7.26 -5.82
C PHE A 518 -26.61 -7.19 -6.31
N LEU A 519 -27.58 -6.83 -5.45
CA LEU A 519 -28.97 -6.60 -5.86
C LEU A 519 -29.08 -5.50 -6.91
N ARG A 520 -28.23 -4.45 -6.85
CA ARG A 520 -28.18 -3.41 -7.88
C ARG A 520 -27.72 -3.95 -9.23
N THR A 521 -26.71 -4.81 -9.23
CA THR A 521 -26.24 -5.50 -10.45
C THR A 521 -27.33 -6.43 -11.01
N LEU A 522 -28.00 -7.20 -10.15
CA LEU A 522 -29.12 -8.05 -10.56
C LEU A 522 -30.27 -7.23 -11.18
N GLN A 523 -30.62 -6.09 -10.60
CA GLN A 523 -31.59 -5.15 -11.18
C GLN A 523 -31.15 -4.64 -12.57
N TYR A 524 -29.85 -4.44 -12.79
CA TYR A 524 -29.33 -3.97 -14.07
C TYR A 524 -29.50 -5.01 -15.20
N ILE A 525 -29.29 -6.30 -14.89
CA ILE A 525 -29.38 -7.41 -15.86
C ILE A 525 -30.80 -7.99 -16.01
N SER A 526 -31.73 -7.66 -15.10
CA SER A 526 -33.12 -8.14 -15.11
C SER A 526 -33.84 -7.99 -16.47
N PRO A 527 -33.63 -6.93 -17.29
CA PRO A 527 -34.31 -6.80 -18.58
C PRO A 527 -33.85 -7.81 -19.63
N VAL A 528 -32.71 -8.46 -19.42
CA VAL A 528 -32.07 -9.37 -20.38
C VAL A 528 -32.35 -10.83 -20.01
N VAL A 529 -32.27 -11.17 -18.72
CA VAL A 529 -32.48 -12.52 -18.18
C VAL A 529 -33.45 -12.50 -16.98
N PRO A 530 -34.71 -12.05 -17.17
CA PRO A 530 -35.63 -11.73 -16.08
C PRO A 530 -35.97 -12.93 -15.20
N ARG A 531 -36.12 -14.12 -15.79
CA ARG A 531 -36.44 -15.35 -15.07
C ARG A 531 -35.39 -15.67 -14.02
N ASP A 532 -34.15 -15.88 -14.46
CA ASP A 532 -33.06 -16.32 -13.59
C ASP A 532 -32.68 -15.24 -12.58
N THR A 533 -32.74 -13.97 -13.01
CA THR A 533 -32.49 -12.84 -12.12
C THR A 533 -33.41 -12.83 -10.90
N LEU A 534 -34.70 -13.13 -11.05
CA LEU A 534 -35.61 -13.16 -9.90
C LEU A 534 -35.30 -14.31 -8.94
N LEU A 535 -34.86 -15.46 -9.47
CA LEU A 535 -34.45 -16.62 -8.67
C LEU A 535 -33.16 -16.32 -7.89
N TRP A 536 -32.20 -15.63 -8.51
CA TRP A 536 -31.00 -15.14 -7.84
C TRP A 536 -31.31 -14.10 -6.77
N ILE A 537 -32.21 -13.16 -7.03
CA ILE A 537 -32.68 -12.19 -6.01
C ILE A 537 -33.33 -12.91 -4.84
N CYS A 538 -34.16 -13.92 -5.09
CA CYS A 538 -34.78 -14.73 -4.04
C CYS A 538 -33.72 -15.42 -3.16
N SER A 539 -32.71 -16.03 -3.78
CA SER A 539 -31.60 -16.66 -3.07
C SER A 539 -30.80 -15.65 -2.24
N LEU A 540 -30.52 -14.48 -2.81
CA LEU A 540 -29.75 -13.41 -2.17
C LEU A 540 -30.45 -12.87 -0.94
N VAL A 541 -31.73 -12.57 -1.09
CA VAL A 541 -32.56 -12.09 0.02
C VAL A 541 -32.65 -13.17 1.10
N ARG A 542 -32.85 -14.44 0.75
CA ARG A 542 -32.89 -15.51 1.77
C ARG A 542 -31.59 -15.61 2.56
N SER A 543 -30.43 -15.56 1.88
CA SER A 543 -29.13 -15.65 2.55
C SER A 543 -28.84 -14.43 3.42
N ALA A 544 -29.01 -13.21 2.90
CA ALA A 544 -28.60 -12.00 3.59
C ALA A 544 -29.62 -11.47 4.62
N SER A 545 -30.89 -11.87 4.53
CA SER A 545 -31.95 -11.38 5.42
C SER A 545 -31.70 -11.79 6.86
N GLU A 546 -31.24 -13.00 7.11
CA GLU A 546 -30.92 -13.49 8.47
C GLU A 546 -29.83 -12.64 9.15
N HIS A 547 -29.04 -11.91 8.36
CA HIS A 547 -27.96 -11.04 8.83
C HIS A 547 -28.30 -9.54 8.78
N GLY A 548 -29.56 -9.18 8.57
CA GLY A 548 -30.04 -7.80 8.68
C GLY A 548 -30.18 -7.02 7.38
N PHE A 549 -30.03 -7.67 6.20
CA PHE A 549 -30.18 -6.99 4.90
C PHE A 549 -31.50 -6.25 4.73
N LEU A 550 -32.61 -6.86 5.16
CA LEU A 550 -33.95 -6.25 5.08
C LEU A 550 -34.34 -5.46 6.33
N ASP A 551 -33.43 -5.28 7.29
CA ASP A 551 -33.63 -4.35 8.40
C ASP A 551 -33.11 -2.94 8.03
N ASP A 552 -32.25 -2.85 7.01
CA ASP A 552 -31.84 -1.60 6.38
C ASP A 552 -32.89 -1.09 5.37
N TYR A 553 -33.29 0.18 5.54
CA TYR A 553 -34.18 0.89 4.64
C TYR A 553 -33.70 0.89 3.19
N MET A 554 -32.38 0.98 2.96
CA MET A 554 -31.82 0.99 1.61
C MET A 554 -32.02 -0.33 0.88
N GLY A 555 -31.76 -1.45 1.57
CA GLY A 555 -31.96 -2.80 1.03
C GLY A 555 -33.43 -3.08 0.70
N ALA A 556 -34.32 -2.79 1.65
CA ALA A 556 -35.75 -3.03 1.48
C ALA A 556 -36.37 -2.16 0.37
N ASP A 557 -36.05 -0.86 0.30
CA ASP A 557 -36.59 0.04 -0.74
C ASP A 557 -36.11 -0.35 -2.14
N LEU A 558 -34.85 -0.82 -2.27
CA LEU A 558 -34.34 -1.35 -3.54
C LEU A 558 -35.08 -2.62 -3.96
N LEU A 559 -35.27 -3.58 -3.04
CA LEU A 559 -36.02 -4.81 -3.32
C LEU A 559 -37.44 -4.49 -3.79
N ILE A 560 -38.16 -3.61 -3.06
CA ILE A 560 -39.52 -3.17 -3.41
C ILE A 560 -39.58 -2.62 -4.85
N LYS A 561 -38.64 -1.74 -5.23
CA LYS A 561 -38.56 -1.20 -6.60
C LYS A 561 -38.36 -2.28 -7.65
N VAL A 562 -37.57 -3.31 -7.35
CA VAL A 562 -37.38 -4.44 -8.26
C VAL A 562 -38.68 -5.24 -8.40
N LEU A 563 -39.35 -5.58 -7.29
CA LEU A 563 -40.62 -6.33 -7.33
C LEU A 563 -41.72 -5.56 -8.09
N GLU A 564 -41.83 -4.25 -7.87
CA GLU A 564 -42.73 -3.36 -8.63
C GLU A 564 -42.50 -3.45 -10.13
N ARG A 565 -41.23 -3.43 -10.54
CA ARG A 565 -40.84 -3.54 -11.94
C ARG A 565 -41.25 -4.88 -12.54
N TYR A 566 -41.04 -5.99 -11.82
CA TYR A 566 -41.43 -7.32 -12.30
C TYR A 566 -42.95 -7.47 -12.47
N LEU A 567 -43.74 -6.91 -11.56
CA LEU A 567 -45.22 -6.89 -11.68
C LEU A 567 -45.71 -6.13 -12.91
N VAL A 568 -44.94 -5.13 -13.37
CA VAL A 568 -45.29 -4.29 -14.53
C VAL A 568 -44.73 -4.84 -15.84
N GLU A 569 -43.43 -5.13 -15.88
CA GLU A 569 -42.68 -5.43 -17.10
C GLU A 569 -42.58 -6.94 -17.41
N HIS A 570 -42.82 -7.82 -16.43
CA HIS A 570 -42.60 -9.27 -16.54
C HIS A 570 -43.80 -10.10 -16.03
N ARG A 571 -45.02 -9.57 -16.15
CA ARG A 571 -46.25 -10.24 -15.70
C ARG A 571 -46.46 -11.62 -16.33
N ASP A 572 -46.21 -11.76 -17.63
CA ASP A 572 -46.38 -13.03 -18.35
C ASP A 572 -45.51 -14.15 -17.76
N LEU A 573 -44.31 -13.79 -17.30
CA LEU A 573 -43.36 -14.69 -16.64
C LEU A 573 -43.89 -15.18 -15.29
N LEU A 574 -44.53 -14.30 -14.51
CA LEU A 574 -45.15 -14.65 -13.23
C LEU A 574 -46.34 -15.60 -13.40
N ILE A 575 -47.09 -15.49 -14.51
CA ILE A 575 -48.23 -16.36 -14.81
C ILE A 575 -47.74 -17.74 -15.29
N SER A 576 -46.79 -17.74 -16.23
CA SER A 576 -46.35 -18.95 -16.95
C SER A 576 -45.32 -19.81 -16.20
N ASP A 577 -44.49 -19.24 -15.31
CA ASP A 577 -43.44 -19.98 -14.60
C ASP A 577 -43.74 -20.10 -13.09
N ALA A 578 -43.93 -21.34 -12.64
CA ALA A 578 -44.25 -21.62 -11.24
C ALA A 578 -43.12 -21.26 -10.26
N ALA A 579 -41.86 -21.42 -10.65
CA ALA A 579 -40.72 -21.12 -9.79
C ALA A 579 -40.56 -19.60 -9.61
N VAL A 580 -40.77 -18.82 -10.68
CA VAL A 580 -40.76 -17.35 -10.63
C VAL A 580 -41.88 -16.81 -9.74
N ARG A 581 -43.08 -17.41 -9.85
CA ARG A 581 -44.23 -17.09 -8.98
C ARG A 581 -43.97 -17.40 -7.52
N GLU A 582 -43.38 -18.54 -7.23
CA GLU A 582 -43.01 -18.93 -5.86
C GLU A 582 -41.96 -17.97 -5.29
N ALA A 583 -40.91 -17.66 -6.05
CA ALA A 583 -39.88 -16.69 -5.68
C ALA A 583 -40.46 -15.30 -5.38
N MET A 584 -41.35 -14.78 -6.24
CA MET A 584 -42.04 -13.50 -6.01
C MET A 584 -42.86 -13.52 -4.71
N THR A 585 -43.58 -14.61 -4.46
CA THR A 585 -44.41 -14.78 -3.26
C THR A 585 -43.54 -14.80 -2.00
N LEU A 586 -42.43 -15.55 -2.02
CA LEU A 586 -41.48 -15.61 -0.91
C LEU A 586 -40.87 -14.24 -0.60
N LEU A 587 -40.45 -13.51 -1.64
CA LEU A 587 -39.88 -12.16 -1.48
C LEU A 587 -40.88 -11.17 -0.87
N LEU A 588 -42.14 -11.17 -1.33
CA LEU A 588 -43.17 -10.31 -0.75
C LEU A 588 -43.53 -10.70 0.69
N ASN A 589 -43.62 -12.00 0.98
CA ASN A 589 -43.88 -12.49 2.33
C ASN A 589 -42.77 -12.09 3.31
N GLU A 590 -41.51 -12.14 2.89
CA GLU A 590 -40.39 -11.70 3.71
C GLU A 590 -40.45 -10.19 4.01
N CYS A 591 -40.82 -9.36 3.03
CA CYS A 591 -41.08 -7.93 3.25
C CYS A 591 -42.25 -7.68 4.23
N VAL A 592 -43.33 -8.46 4.15
CA VAL A 592 -44.48 -8.37 5.05
C VAL A 592 -44.11 -8.80 6.47
N ARG A 593 -43.36 -9.90 6.62
CA ARG A 593 -42.88 -10.41 7.90
C ARG A 593 -42.10 -9.36 8.68
N ARG A 594 -41.36 -8.50 7.97
CA ARG A 594 -40.59 -7.38 8.52
C ARG A 594 -41.36 -6.05 8.58
N HIS A 595 -42.66 -6.07 8.32
CA HIS A 595 -43.57 -4.93 8.42
C HIS A 595 -43.22 -3.74 7.50
N TRP A 596 -42.66 -4.01 6.32
CA TRP A 596 -42.34 -2.94 5.36
C TRP A 596 -43.60 -2.29 4.79
N PRO A 597 -43.83 -0.97 4.97
CA PRO A 597 -45.12 -0.32 4.65
C PRO A 597 -45.59 -0.46 3.20
N LYS A 598 -44.66 -0.53 2.24
CA LYS A 598 -44.96 -0.64 0.80
C LYS A 598 -45.28 -2.07 0.34
N SER A 599 -45.13 -3.09 1.20
CA SER A 599 -45.30 -4.49 0.82
C SER A 599 -46.76 -4.92 0.63
N GLY A 600 -47.69 -4.37 1.44
CA GLY A 600 -49.12 -4.66 1.38
C GLY A 600 -49.76 -4.34 0.02
N PRO A 601 -49.59 -3.12 -0.52
CA PRO A 601 -50.08 -2.77 -1.85
C PRO A 601 -49.54 -3.68 -2.98
N LEU A 602 -48.31 -4.19 -2.84
CA LEU A 602 -47.73 -5.09 -3.84
C LEU A 602 -48.32 -6.48 -3.81
N LEU A 603 -48.65 -7.02 -2.63
CA LEU A 603 -49.38 -8.28 -2.51
C LEU A 603 -50.76 -8.21 -3.19
N VAL A 604 -51.47 -7.09 -3.02
CA VAL A 604 -52.75 -6.85 -3.69
C VAL A 604 -52.58 -6.85 -5.21
N ARG A 605 -51.59 -6.12 -5.73
CA ARG A 605 -51.27 -6.07 -7.16
C ARG A 605 -50.85 -7.42 -7.74
N LEU A 606 -50.11 -8.24 -6.98
CA LEU A 606 -49.78 -9.61 -7.37
C LEU A 606 -51.06 -10.45 -7.49
N HIS A 607 -51.98 -10.33 -6.53
CA HIS A 607 -53.24 -11.06 -6.55
C HIS A 607 -54.14 -10.63 -7.72
N GLU A 608 -54.15 -9.34 -8.07
CA GLU A 608 -54.82 -8.82 -9.27
C GLU A 608 -54.18 -9.35 -10.56
N ALA A 609 -52.86 -9.43 -10.61
CA ALA A 609 -52.13 -9.93 -11.78
C ALA A 609 -52.44 -11.41 -12.12
N PHE A 610 -52.93 -12.19 -11.15
CA PHE A 610 -53.35 -13.59 -11.33
C PHE A 610 -54.85 -13.79 -11.56
N ARG A 611 -55.68 -12.74 -11.43
CA ARG A 611 -57.14 -12.83 -11.63
C ARG A 611 -57.59 -12.51 -13.06
N ALA A 612 -56.73 -11.88 -13.85
CA ALA A 612 -56.93 -11.65 -15.28
C ALA A 612 -55.87 -12.40 -16.05
#